data_AF-A0A6G0XZK7-F1
#
_entry.id   AF-A0A6G0XZK7-F1
#
_cell.length_a   1.000
_cell.length_b   1.000
_cell.length_c   1.000
_cell.angle_alpha   90.00
_cell.angle_beta   90.00
_cell.angle_gamma   90.00
#
_symmetry.space_group_name_H-M   'P 1'
#
loop_
_entity.id
_entity.type
_entity.pdbx_description
1 polymer ?
#
loop_
_entity_poly.entity_id
_entity_poly.type
_entity_poly.pdbx_seq_one_letter_code
_entity_poly.pdbx_strand_id
1 'polypeptide(L)'
;MSLNCVVCSSHFAELDSPINCDSCSGAFHTKCTGLSNTEIKCLSLKNRSLKYFCSTCEQGLKELPEIKLLIKKLLVEVEGLKNCPIQRPNNEVCNEFIINEINEQNRRAANLICYNVIESDSNQSDVRITHDRDQVNNILATIADSTHSIPLPIKVIRIGRYQSNKPRPLIITFGSISEAFNIMKNKTKILSRYPTVSLSSNRT
;
A
#
# COMPACT_ATOMS: atom_id res chain seq x y z
N MET A 1 17.02 -39.64 -42.20
CA MET A 1 17.16 -38.49 -41.27
C MET A 1 18.64 -38.35 -41.00
N SER A 2 19.23 -37.24 -41.43
CA SER A 2 20.64 -36.91 -41.24
C SER A 2 20.95 -36.74 -39.75
N LEU A 3 21.86 -37.54 -39.21
CA LEU A 3 22.35 -37.35 -37.84
C LEU A 3 23.43 -36.26 -37.88
N ASN A 4 23.33 -35.27 -37.02
CA ASN A 4 24.32 -34.19 -36.88
C ASN A 4 24.92 -34.22 -35.48
N CYS A 5 26.19 -33.86 -35.37
CA CYS A 5 26.86 -33.76 -34.07
C CYS A 5 26.34 -32.56 -33.29
N VAL A 6 26.00 -32.76 -32.02
CA VAL A 6 25.45 -31.70 -31.15
C VAL A 6 26.45 -30.56 -30.87
N VAL A 7 27.76 -30.82 -30.95
CA VAL A 7 28.80 -29.81 -30.66
C VAL A 7 29.12 -28.96 -31.88
N CYS A 8 29.46 -29.58 -33.01
CA CYS A 8 29.90 -28.84 -34.21
C CYS A 8 28.82 -28.66 -35.27
N SER A 9 27.61 -29.20 -35.05
CA SER A 9 26.48 -29.19 -35.99
C SER A 9 26.76 -29.80 -37.38
N SER A 10 27.91 -30.45 -37.55
CA SER A 10 28.30 -31.10 -38.80
C SER A 10 27.68 -32.49 -38.91
N HIS A 11 27.42 -32.90 -40.15
CA HIS A 11 26.85 -34.21 -40.48
C HIS A 11 27.87 -35.34 -40.24
N PHE A 12 27.40 -36.49 -39.74
CA PHE A 12 28.24 -37.69 -39.62
C PHE A 12 28.51 -38.34 -41.00
N ALA A 13 29.75 -38.66 -41.35
CA ALA A 13 30.03 -39.40 -42.57
C ALA A 13 29.48 -40.84 -42.49
N GLU A 14 29.33 -41.53 -43.63
CA GLU A 14 28.76 -42.89 -43.69
C GLU A 14 29.50 -43.93 -42.82
N LEU A 15 30.77 -43.69 -42.51
CA LEU A 15 31.62 -44.57 -41.70
C LEU A 15 31.83 -44.08 -40.26
N ASP A 16 31.24 -42.95 -39.87
CA ASP A 16 31.42 -42.42 -38.52
C ASP A 16 30.61 -43.21 -37.50
N SER A 17 31.27 -43.62 -36.41
CA SER A 17 30.61 -44.21 -35.23
C SER A 17 30.33 -43.10 -34.20
N PRO A 18 29.09 -42.59 -34.08
CA PRO A 18 28.78 -41.55 -33.11
C PRO A 18 28.89 -42.07 -31.68
N ILE A 19 29.38 -41.21 -30.78
CA ILE A 19 29.31 -41.43 -29.34
C ILE A 19 28.06 -40.75 -28.81
N ASN A 20 27.20 -41.50 -28.12
CA ASN A 20 25.96 -40.97 -27.57
C ASN A 20 26.11 -40.65 -26.07
N CYS A 21 25.63 -39.48 -25.66
CA CYS A 21 25.54 -39.12 -24.25
C CYS A 21 24.53 -40.03 -23.55
N ASP A 22 24.91 -40.63 -22.42
CA ASP A 22 24.07 -41.53 -21.63
C ASP A 22 22.89 -40.82 -20.93
N SER A 23 22.88 -39.48 -20.89
CA SER A 23 21.79 -38.68 -20.30
C SER A 23 20.85 -38.11 -21.36
N CYS A 24 21.34 -37.28 -22.28
CA CYS A 24 20.49 -36.61 -23.27
C CYS A 24 20.32 -37.40 -24.58
N SER A 25 21.01 -38.53 -24.75
CA SER A 25 21.05 -39.33 -26.00
C SER A 25 21.56 -38.58 -27.24
N GLY A 26 22.12 -37.38 -27.07
CA GLY A 26 22.71 -36.62 -28.18
C GLY A 26 23.91 -37.34 -28.79
N ALA A 27 24.12 -37.18 -30.09
CA ALA A 27 25.21 -37.80 -30.84
C ALA A 27 26.41 -36.86 -31.00
N PHE A 28 27.61 -37.38 -30.79
CA PHE A 28 28.85 -36.61 -30.80
C PHE A 28 29.92 -37.31 -31.65
N HIS A 29 30.68 -36.53 -32.42
CA HIS A 29 31.91 -37.06 -33.05
C HIS A 29 32.91 -37.43 -31.96
N THR A 30 33.67 -38.49 -32.18
CA THR A 30 34.78 -38.92 -31.31
C THR A 30 35.78 -37.79 -31.03
N LYS A 31 36.06 -36.94 -32.03
CA LYS A 31 36.92 -35.76 -31.88
C LYS A 31 36.28 -34.62 -31.08
N CYS A 32 34.95 -34.55 -31.04
CA CYS A 32 34.20 -33.51 -30.33
C CYS A 32 33.90 -33.87 -28.87
N THR A 33 34.10 -35.13 -28.45
CA THR A 33 33.87 -35.56 -27.06
C THR A 33 35.06 -35.29 -26.14
N GLY A 34 36.27 -35.13 -26.69
CA GLY A 34 37.51 -34.99 -25.91
C GLY A 34 37.98 -36.30 -25.26
N LEU A 35 37.39 -37.44 -25.62
CA LEU A 35 37.75 -38.75 -25.07
C LEU A 35 39.00 -39.33 -25.73
N SER A 36 39.77 -40.09 -24.96
CA SER A 36 40.88 -40.90 -25.45
C SER A 36 40.40 -42.10 -26.27
N ASN A 37 41.31 -42.65 -27.09
CA ASN A 37 41.04 -43.87 -27.87
C ASN A 37 40.65 -45.07 -27.00
N THR A 38 41.19 -45.18 -25.78
CA THR A 38 40.86 -46.26 -24.85
C THR A 38 39.42 -46.09 -24.33
N GLU A 39 39.02 -44.88 -23.97
CA GLU A 39 37.65 -44.58 -23.53
C GLU A 39 36.63 -44.84 -24.64
N ILE A 40 36.91 -44.39 -25.87
CA ILE A 40 36.04 -44.63 -27.04
C ILE A 40 35.82 -46.13 -27.27
N LYS A 41 36.88 -46.94 -27.17
CA LYS A 41 36.77 -48.41 -27.28
C LYS A 41 35.88 -48.99 -26.18
N CYS A 42 36.06 -48.56 -24.93
CA CYS A 42 35.21 -48.98 -23.82
C CYS A 42 33.73 -48.56 -24.02
N LEU A 43 33.48 -47.38 -24.58
CA LEU A 43 32.13 -46.89 -24.86
C LEU A 43 31.39 -47.67 -25.96
N SER A 44 32.14 -48.34 -26.84
CA SER A 44 31.60 -49.16 -27.94
C SER A 44 31.14 -50.54 -27.47
N LEU A 45 31.43 -50.93 -26.23
CA LEU A 45 31.01 -52.22 -25.66
C LEU A 45 29.52 -52.20 -25.33
N LYS A 46 28.79 -53.27 -25.69
CA LYS A 46 27.34 -53.40 -25.44
C LYS A 46 26.98 -53.34 -23.95
N ASN A 47 27.82 -53.93 -23.09
CA ASN A 47 27.64 -53.93 -21.64
C ASN A 47 28.80 -53.15 -21.01
N ARG A 48 28.61 -51.84 -20.86
CA ARG A 48 29.63 -50.94 -20.29
C ARG A 48 29.17 -50.32 -18.97
N SER A 49 30.06 -50.32 -17.98
CA SER A 49 29.90 -49.56 -16.74
C SER A 49 30.28 -48.10 -16.93
N LEU A 50 31.26 -47.82 -17.80
CA LEU A 50 31.69 -46.47 -18.13
C LEU A 50 30.55 -45.71 -18.81
N LYS A 51 30.23 -44.53 -18.27
CA LYS A 51 29.20 -43.62 -18.79
C LYS A 51 29.86 -42.39 -19.41
N TYR A 52 29.30 -41.92 -20.51
CA TYR A 52 29.69 -40.66 -21.14
C TYR A 52 28.58 -39.65 -20.98
N PHE A 53 28.90 -38.50 -20.39
CA PHE A 53 28.02 -37.35 -20.34
C PHE A 53 28.65 -36.23 -21.15
N CYS A 54 27.86 -35.56 -22.01
CA CYS A 54 28.32 -34.35 -22.66
C CYS A 54 28.55 -33.23 -21.63
N SER A 55 29.30 -32.21 -22.00
CA SER A 55 29.65 -31.09 -21.10
C SER A 55 28.43 -30.46 -20.43
N THR A 56 27.31 -30.30 -21.17
CA THR A 56 26.06 -29.77 -20.62
C THR A 56 25.44 -30.69 -19.56
N CYS A 57 25.38 -32.00 -19.84
CA CYS A 57 24.84 -32.98 -18.89
C CYS A 57 25.74 -33.12 -17.66
N GLU A 58 27.06 -33.14 -17.85
CA GLU A 58 28.02 -33.20 -16.74
C GLU A 58 27.93 -31.96 -15.85
N GLN A 59 27.83 -30.76 -16.45
CA GLN A 59 27.65 -29.51 -15.71
C GLN A 59 26.32 -29.50 -14.95
N GLY A 60 25.22 -29.92 -15.58
CA GLY A 60 23.93 -30.05 -14.89
C GLY A 60 24.01 -30.98 -13.68
N LEU A 61 24.71 -32.11 -13.80
CA LEU A 61 24.92 -33.04 -12.68
C LEU A 61 25.73 -32.41 -11.53
N LYS A 62 26.69 -31.53 -11.83
CA LYS A 62 27.48 -30.79 -10.82
C LYS A 62 26.65 -29.74 -10.08
N GLU A 63 25.66 -29.13 -10.74
CA GLU A 63 24.79 -28.11 -10.16
C GLU A 63 23.63 -28.69 -9.32
N LEU A 64 23.27 -29.97 -9.54
CA LEU A 64 22.18 -30.63 -8.83
C LEU A 64 22.24 -30.53 -7.29
N PRO A 65 23.39 -30.70 -6.61
CA PRO A 65 23.46 -30.57 -5.16
C PRO A 65 23.11 -29.16 -4.65
N GLU A 66 23.55 -28.13 -5.37
CA GLU A 66 23.29 -26.72 -5.02
C GLU A 66 21.82 -26.37 -5.24
N ILE A 67 21.26 -26.77 -6.38
CA ILE A 67 19.82 -26.60 -6.68
C ILE A 67 18.98 -27.30 -5.62
N LYS A 68 19.35 -28.53 -5.23
CA LYS A 68 18.66 -29.28 -4.16
C LYS A 68 18.73 -28.55 -2.82
N LEU A 69 19.85 -27.90 -2.50
CA LEU A 69 20.00 -27.10 -1.30
C LEU A 69 19.11 -25.86 -1.33
N LEU A 70 19.06 -25.14 -2.46
CA LEU A 70 18.20 -23.98 -2.66
C LEU A 70 16.72 -24.35 -2.54
N ILE A 71 16.29 -25.44 -3.16
CA ILE A 71 14.91 -25.95 -3.04
C ILE A 71 14.58 -26.24 -1.57
N LYS A 72 15.48 -26.90 -0.83
CA LYS A 72 15.27 -27.16 0.59
C LYS A 72 15.14 -25.87 1.42
N LYS A 73 15.98 -24.86 1.16
CA LYS A 73 15.90 -23.56 1.85
C LYS A 73 14.57 -22.85 1.56
N LEU A 74 14.18 -22.78 0.28
CA LEU A 74 12.91 -22.17 -0.13
C LEU A 74 11.71 -22.89 0.48
N LEU A 75 11.73 -24.23 0.58
CA LEU A 75 10.67 -24.98 1.23
C LEU A 75 10.56 -24.62 2.73
N VAL A 76 11.69 -24.45 3.42
CA VAL A 76 11.70 -24.00 4.82
C VAL A 76 11.16 -22.58 4.95
N GLU A 77 11.52 -21.66 4.04
CA GLU A 77 10.99 -20.30 4.04
C GLU A 77 9.48 -20.26 3.78
N VAL A 78 8.99 -21.03 2.79
CA VAL A 78 7.55 -21.15 2.51
C VAL A 78 6.80 -21.73 3.71
N GLU A 79 7.37 -22.74 4.37
CA GLU A 79 6.79 -23.32 5.56
C GLU A 79 6.79 -22.32 6.72
N GLY A 80 7.85 -21.52 6.86
CA GLY A 80 7.92 -20.40 7.81
C GLY A 80 6.85 -19.33 7.54
N LEU A 81 6.59 -19.01 6.28
CA LEU A 81 5.53 -18.08 5.88
C LEU A 81 4.12 -18.65 6.12
N LYS A 82 3.92 -19.95 5.91
CA LYS A 82 2.64 -20.65 6.16
C LYS A 82 2.37 -20.89 7.64
N ASN A 83 3.41 -21.18 8.42
CA ASN A 83 3.34 -21.46 9.85
C ASN A 83 3.64 -20.25 10.73
N CYS A 84 3.86 -19.06 10.15
CA CYS A 84 3.46 -17.86 10.84
C CYS A 84 1.95 -18.01 11.07
N PRO A 85 1.48 -18.25 12.31
CA PRO A 85 0.09 -17.95 12.59
C PRO A 85 -0.08 -16.52 12.11
N ILE A 86 -1.20 -16.25 11.47
CA ILE A 86 -1.64 -14.91 11.19
C ILE A 86 -1.76 -14.20 12.56
N GLN A 87 -0.64 -13.75 13.12
CA GLN A 87 -0.56 -12.42 13.63
C GLN A 87 -0.81 -11.60 12.39
N ARG A 88 -2.09 -11.31 12.10
CA ARG A 88 -2.39 -9.99 11.60
C ARG A 88 -1.66 -9.12 12.61
N PRO A 89 -0.58 -8.39 12.26
CA PRO A 89 -0.39 -7.19 13.02
C PRO A 89 -1.73 -6.47 12.85
N ASN A 90 -2.23 -5.82 13.89
CA ASN A 90 -3.39 -4.94 13.80
C ASN A 90 -3.21 -3.81 12.74
N ASN A 91 -2.28 -3.91 11.79
CA ASN A 91 -1.89 -2.97 10.75
C ASN A 91 -2.92 -2.79 9.63
N GLU A 92 -3.76 -3.77 9.26
CA GLU A 92 -4.85 -3.49 8.31
C GLU A 92 -5.92 -2.61 8.97
N VAL A 93 -6.27 -2.91 10.23
CA VAL A 93 -7.13 -2.04 11.05
C VAL A 93 -6.45 -0.70 11.32
N CYS A 94 -5.12 -0.67 11.53
CA CYS A 94 -4.36 0.55 11.78
C CYS A 94 -4.28 1.45 10.55
N ASN A 95 -4.03 0.90 9.36
CA ASN A 95 -3.96 1.67 8.12
C ASN A 95 -5.35 2.21 7.73
N GLU A 96 -6.40 1.40 7.83
CA GLU A 96 -7.76 1.87 7.58
C GLU A 96 -8.18 2.93 8.61
N PHE A 97 -7.86 2.74 9.88
CA PHE A 97 -8.11 3.73 10.93
C PHE A 97 -7.35 5.04 10.66
N ILE A 98 -6.06 4.97 10.33
CA ILE A 98 -5.23 6.15 10.01
C ILE A 98 -5.76 6.88 8.77
N ILE A 99 -6.10 6.14 7.70
CA ILE A 99 -6.66 6.73 6.47
C ILE A 99 -8.03 7.38 6.75
N ASN A 100 -8.89 6.70 7.52
CA ASN A 100 -10.19 7.24 7.92
C ASN A 100 -10.04 8.47 8.82
N GLU A 101 -9.09 8.47 9.75
CA GLU A 101 -8.80 9.62 10.60
C GLU A 101 -8.31 10.81 9.78
N ILE A 102 -7.35 10.61 8.86
CA ILE A 102 -6.83 11.68 7.98
C ILE A 102 -7.97 12.25 7.12
N ASN A 103 -8.81 11.39 6.55
CA ASN A 103 -9.96 11.83 5.77
C ASN A 103 -10.98 12.60 6.61
N GLU A 104 -11.22 12.14 7.84
CA GLU A 104 -12.14 12.79 8.77
C GLU A 104 -11.60 14.14 9.26
N GLN A 105 -10.30 14.24 9.54
CA GLN A 105 -9.61 15.49 9.87
C GLN A 105 -9.69 16.48 8.70
N ASN A 106 -9.45 16.02 7.46
CA ASN A 106 -9.58 16.85 6.26
C ASN A 106 -11.01 17.37 6.09
N ARG A 107 -12.03 16.52 6.34
CA ARG A 107 -13.44 16.92 6.32
C ARG A 107 -13.78 17.95 7.40
N ARG A 108 -13.16 17.85 8.58
CA ARG A 108 -13.40 18.76 9.72
C ARG A 108 -12.51 20.01 9.72
N ALA A 109 -11.49 20.09 8.87
CA ALA A 109 -10.53 21.18 8.88
C ALA A 109 -11.15 22.56 8.59
N ALA A 110 -12.27 22.60 7.84
CA ALA A 110 -13.06 23.81 7.60
C ALA A 110 -14.20 24.02 8.63
N ASN A 111 -14.24 23.23 9.71
CA ASN A 111 -15.25 23.32 10.76
C ASN A 111 -14.69 23.98 12.02
N LEU A 112 -15.46 24.91 12.58
CA LEU A 112 -15.24 25.50 13.89
C LEU A 112 -16.33 25.09 14.86
N ILE A 113 -15.99 24.99 16.15
CA ILE A 113 -16.96 24.79 17.22
C ILE A 113 -17.10 26.10 18.00
N CYS A 114 -18.34 26.57 18.12
CA CYS A 114 -18.70 27.76 18.87
C CYS A 114 -19.49 27.39 20.13
N TYR A 115 -18.99 27.82 21.29
CA TYR A 115 -19.58 27.53 22.58
C TYR A 115 -20.33 28.74 23.13
N ASN A 116 -21.30 28.48 24.00
CA ASN A 116 -22.06 29.48 24.75
C ASN A 116 -22.85 30.48 23.90
N VAL A 117 -23.26 30.08 22.69
CA VAL A 117 -24.26 30.82 21.90
C VAL A 117 -25.63 30.51 22.47
N ILE A 118 -26.42 31.53 22.79
CA ILE A 118 -27.77 31.39 23.35
C ILE A 118 -28.63 30.55 22.40
N GLU A 119 -29.38 29.58 22.92
CA GLU A 119 -30.33 28.76 22.13
C GLU A 119 -31.69 29.46 22.08
N SER A 120 -32.43 29.26 20.99
CA SER A 120 -33.81 29.73 20.87
C SER A 120 -34.77 28.72 21.51
N ASP A 121 -35.72 29.23 22.31
CA ASP A 121 -36.80 28.45 22.94
C ASP A 121 -37.98 28.15 22.01
N SER A 122 -37.88 28.53 20.72
CA SER A 122 -38.96 28.30 19.76
C SER A 122 -39.20 26.80 19.51
N ASN A 123 -40.47 26.41 19.41
CA ASN A 123 -40.84 25.04 19.05
C ASN A 123 -40.70 24.73 17.55
N GLN A 124 -40.51 25.76 16.71
CA GLN A 124 -40.33 25.62 15.27
C GLN A 124 -38.87 25.36 14.92
N SER A 125 -38.60 24.40 14.02
CA SER A 125 -37.24 24.12 13.53
C SER A 125 -36.63 25.32 12.81
N ASP A 126 -37.40 25.94 11.91
CA ASP A 126 -36.87 26.91 10.96
C ASP A 126 -36.49 28.23 11.65
N VAL A 127 -37.27 28.60 12.66
CA VAL A 127 -36.99 29.75 13.52
C VAL A 127 -35.69 29.52 14.31
N ARG A 128 -35.49 28.32 14.86
CA ARG A 128 -34.25 27.99 15.59
C ARG A 128 -33.02 27.99 14.69
N ILE A 129 -33.13 27.43 13.49
CA ILE A 129 -32.04 27.41 12.49
C ILE A 129 -31.66 28.83 12.08
N THR A 130 -32.67 29.67 11.80
CA THR A 130 -32.47 31.07 11.41
C THR A 130 -31.82 31.85 12.54
N HIS A 131 -32.32 31.72 13.77
CA HIS A 131 -31.74 32.33 14.95
C HIS A 131 -30.26 31.96 15.14
N ASP A 132 -29.92 30.67 15.07
CA ASP A 132 -28.53 30.23 15.21
C ASP A 132 -27.63 30.77 14.10
N ARG A 133 -28.13 30.83 12.87
CA ARG A 133 -27.41 31.40 11.72
C ARG A 133 -27.14 32.90 11.92
N ASP A 134 -28.13 33.66 12.39
CA ASP A 134 -28.01 35.10 12.64
C ASP A 134 -27.05 35.40 13.79
N GLN A 135 -27.12 34.63 14.88
CA GLN A 135 -26.17 34.73 15.99
C GLN A 135 -24.74 34.52 15.51
N VAL A 136 -24.49 33.47 14.72
CA VAL A 136 -23.16 33.20 14.15
C VAL A 136 -22.71 34.32 13.23
N ASN A 137 -23.57 34.82 12.34
CA ASN A 137 -23.22 35.91 11.44
C ASN A 137 -22.84 37.19 12.21
N ASN A 138 -23.58 37.52 13.27
CA ASN A 138 -23.29 38.66 14.14
C ASN A 138 -21.97 38.51 14.91
N ILE A 139 -21.63 37.29 15.33
CA ILE A 139 -20.34 36.98 15.97
C ILE A 139 -19.21 37.14 14.93
N LEU A 140 -19.35 36.56 13.74
CA LEU A 140 -18.33 36.62 12.69
C LEU A 140 -18.12 38.04 12.16
N ALA A 141 -19.15 38.89 12.14
CA ALA A 141 -19.03 40.29 11.77
C ALA A 141 -18.06 41.08 12.67
N THR A 142 -17.83 40.65 13.92
CA THR A 142 -16.83 41.28 14.81
C THR A 142 -15.38 41.00 14.44
N ILE A 143 -15.16 39.96 13.63
CA ILE A 143 -13.84 39.47 13.25
C ILE A 143 -13.38 40.12 11.93
N ALA A 144 -14.33 40.56 11.13
CA ALA A 144 -14.10 41.16 9.83
C ALA A 144 -13.25 42.43 9.95
N ASP A 145 -12.03 42.37 9.43
CA ASP A 145 -11.26 43.57 9.11
C ASP A 145 -11.73 44.12 7.77
N SER A 146 -11.65 45.43 7.60
CA SER A 146 -12.09 46.21 6.44
C SER A 146 -11.49 45.79 5.08
N THR A 147 -10.64 44.76 5.04
CA THR A 147 -9.91 44.27 3.87
C THR A 147 -10.37 42.91 3.34
N HIS A 148 -11.21 42.16 4.07
CA HIS A 148 -11.70 40.85 3.62
C HIS A 148 -13.22 40.70 3.81
N SER A 149 -13.90 40.20 2.77
CA SER A 149 -15.31 39.83 2.80
C SER A 149 -15.58 38.86 3.96
N ILE A 150 -16.68 39.09 4.69
CA ILE A 150 -17.11 38.23 5.80
C ILE A 150 -17.40 36.84 5.23
N PRO A 151 -16.64 35.78 5.58
CA PRO A 151 -16.94 34.45 5.11
C PRO A 151 -18.26 33.98 5.70
N LEU A 152 -19.24 33.74 4.83
CA LEU A 152 -20.55 33.24 5.24
C LEU A 152 -20.47 31.74 5.51
N PRO A 153 -20.98 31.27 6.66
CA PRO A 153 -20.99 29.84 6.95
C PRO A 153 -21.94 29.10 5.99
N ILE A 154 -21.44 27.99 5.44
CA ILE A 154 -22.24 27.05 4.64
C ILE A 154 -23.28 26.38 5.54
N LYS A 155 -22.85 25.98 6.75
CA LYS A 155 -23.69 25.21 7.67
C LYS A 155 -23.48 25.64 9.12
N VAL A 156 -24.57 25.69 9.88
CA VAL A 156 -24.57 25.97 11.32
C VAL A 156 -25.50 24.95 11.98
N ILE A 157 -24.97 24.10 12.88
CA ILE A 157 -25.74 23.05 13.55
C ILE A 157 -25.34 22.92 15.03
N ARG A 158 -26.33 22.78 15.91
CA ARG A 158 -26.12 22.42 17.31
C ARG A 158 -25.69 20.96 17.48
N ILE A 159 -24.67 20.71 18.30
CA ILE A 159 -24.21 19.37 18.63
C ILE A 159 -24.63 18.94 20.04
N GLY A 160 -25.08 17.69 20.16
CA GLY A 160 -25.48 17.09 21.43
C GLY A 160 -26.98 17.17 21.73
N ARG A 161 -27.36 16.54 22.85
CA ARG A 161 -28.74 16.51 23.37
C ARG A 161 -29.06 17.83 24.09
N TYR A 162 -30.29 18.31 23.94
CA TYR A 162 -30.74 19.55 24.57
C TYR A 162 -30.65 19.47 26.10
N GLN A 163 -30.20 20.55 26.72
CA GLN A 163 -30.09 20.70 28.17
C GLN A 163 -30.63 22.10 28.54
N SER A 164 -31.57 22.17 29.47
CA SER A 164 -32.23 23.45 29.84
C SER A 164 -31.26 24.49 30.42
N ASN A 165 -30.18 24.05 31.06
CA ASN A 165 -29.28 24.93 31.80
C ASN A 165 -27.96 25.21 31.08
N LYS A 166 -27.75 24.64 29.89
CA LYS A 166 -26.49 24.77 29.18
C LYS A 166 -26.71 24.81 27.67
N PRO A 167 -26.31 25.89 26.98
CA PRO A 167 -26.38 25.96 25.54
C PRO A 167 -25.43 24.93 24.92
N ARG A 168 -25.96 24.18 23.96
CA ARG A 168 -25.21 23.23 23.15
C ARG A 168 -24.25 23.97 22.23
N PRO A 169 -23.05 23.41 22.00
CA PRO A 169 -22.13 24.00 21.04
C PRO A 169 -22.69 23.97 19.62
N LEU A 170 -22.23 24.90 18.78
CA LEU A 170 -22.51 24.96 17.35
C LEU A 170 -21.30 24.49 16.56
N ILE A 171 -21.50 23.58 15.61
CA ILE A 171 -20.55 23.36 14.51
C ILE A 171 -20.88 24.36 13.39
N ILE A 172 -19.86 25.09 12.97
CA ILE A 172 -19.91 26.05 11.88
C ILE A 172 -19.00 25.54 10.76
N THR A 173 -19.54 25.29 9.58
CA THR A 173 -18.81 24.79 8.41
C THR A 173 -18.61 25.90 7.39
N PHE A 174 -17.36 26.10 6.97
CA PHE A 174 -16.95 27.07 5.94
C PHE A 174 -16.63 26.37 4.61
N GLY A 175 -16.50 27.15 3.54
CA GLY A 175 -16.16 26.62 2.21
C GLY A 175 -14.70 26.25 2.07
N SER A 176 -13.83 26.83 2.90
CA SER A 176 -12.41 26.56 2.89
C SER A 176 -11.79 26.53 4.29
N ILE A 177 -10.68 25.79 4.39
CA ILE A 177 -9.85 25.74 5.60
C ILE A 177 -9.26 27.14 5.91
N SER A 178 -8.94 27.92 4.88
CA SER A 178 -8.38 29.27 5.01
C SER A 178 -9.34 30.23 5.70
N GLU A 179 -10.64 30.15 5.41
CA GLU A 179 -11.66 30.95 6.09
C GLU A 179 -11.72 30.62 7.59
N ALA A 180 -11.80 29.34 7.92
CA ALA A 180 -11.80 28.87 9.31
C ALA A 180 -10.51 29.28 10.06
N PHE A 181 -9.36 29.21 9.38
CA PHE A 181 -8.08 29.63 9.93
C PHE A 181 -8.02 31.14 10.20
N ASN A 182 -8.48 31.96 9.26
CA ASN A 182 -8.51 33.42 9.41
C ASN A 182 -9.41 33.86 10.56
N ILE A 183 -10.55 33.18 10.74
CA ILE A 183 -11.44 33.39 11.89
C ILE A 183 -10.73 33.03 13.20
N MET A 184 -10.09 31.85 13.24
CA MET A 184 -9.37 31.36 14.42
C MET A 184 -8.24 32.31 14.84
N LYS A 185 -7.52 32.88 13.87
CA LYS A 185 -6.43 33.86 14.09
C LYS A 185 -6.93 35.13 14.78
N ASN A 186 -8.14 35.57 14.47
CA ASN A 186 -8.70 36.83 14.94
C ASN A 186 -9.76 36.66 16.04
N LYS A 187 -9.96 35.45 16.57
CA LYS A 187 -11.01 35.12 17.55
C LYS A 187 -10.98 35.96 18.83
N THR A 188 -9.83 36.52 19.20
CA THR A 188 -9.69 37.37 20.39
C THR A 188 -10.55 38.64 20.29
N LYS A 189 -10.83 39.12 19.07
CA LYS A 189 -11.71 40.28 18.83
C LYS A 189 -13.14 40.03 19.31
N ILE A 190 -13.60 38.77 19.27
CA ILE A 190 -14.95 38.37 19.71
C ILE A 190 -15.16 38.68 21.19
N LEU A 191 -14.12 38.50 22.02
CA LEU A 191 -14.20 38.66 23.47
C LEU A 191 -14.60 40.08 23.90
N SER A 192 -14.37 41.07 23.04
CA SER A 192 -14.79 42.47 23.30
C SER A 192 -16.30 42.65 23.35
N ARG A 193 -17.05 41.89 22.52
CA ARG A 193 -18.50 42.01 22.38
C ARG A 193 -19.26 40.81 22.96
N TYR A 194 -18.62 39.65 22.98
CA TYR A 194 -19.19 38.39 23.44
C TYR A 194 -18.18 37.68 24.38
N PRO A 195 -18.03 38.14 25.63
CA PRO A 195 -17.01 37.63 26.55
C PRO A 195 -17.21 36.16 26.95
N THR A 196 -18.45 35.66 26.87
CA THR A 196 -18.79 34.28 27.21
C THR A 196 -18.66 33.31 26.04
N VAL A 197 -18.58 33.81 24.81
CA VAL A 197 -18.50 33.00 23.58
C VAL A 197 -17.06 32.59 23.32
N SER A 198 -16.88 31.32 22.95
CA SER A 198 -15.55 30.77 22.64
C SER A 198 -15.57 29.99 21.34
N LEU A 199 -14.50 30.13 20.54
CA LEU A 199 -14.28 29.40 19.29
C LEU A 199 -13.10 28.45 19.41
N SER A 200 -13.30 27.21 18.97
CA SER A 200 -12.26 26.19 18.83
C SER A 200 -12.28 25.54 17.44
N SER A 201 -11.15 24.97 17.04
CA SER A 201 -11.04 24.16 15.83
C SER A 201 -11.63 22.77 16.06
N ASN A 202 -12.32 22.20 15.07
CA ASN A 202 -12.83 20.83 15.13
C ASN A 202 -11.74 19.81 14.74
N ARG A 203 -10.69 19.67 15.57
CA ARG A 203 -9.48 18.84 15.27
C ARG A 203 -9.41 17.48 15.97
N THR A 204 -10.40 17.16 16.79
CA THR A 204 -10.61 15.81 17.37
C THR A 204 -11.55 15.00 16.50
#